data_AF-A0A392RE39-F1
#
_entry.id   AF-A0A392RE39-F1
#
_cell.length_a   1.000
_cell.length_b   1.000
_cell.length_c   1.000
_cell.angle_alpha   90.00
_cell.angle_beta   90.00
_cell.angle_gamma   90.00
#
_symmetry.space_group_name_H-M   'P 1'
#
loop_
_entity.id
_entity.type
_entity.pdbx_description
1 polymer ?
#
loop_
_entity_poly.entity_id
_entity_poly.type
_entity_poly.pdbx_seq_one_letter_code
_entity_poly.pdbx_strand_id
1 'polypeptide(L)'
;MEIIASVVGKVADYTVAPIGRQASYMIFYKGNFKMLADHVKDLQAARERMLHLVEEARGNGKEIEKDVLSWFEKVNEVIETANQLQNDPRRANVMC
;
A
#
# COMPACT_ATOMS: atom_id res chain seq x y z
N MET A 1 18.52 14.93 -44.82
CA MET A 1 18.49 14.19 -43.55
C MET A 1 18.15 15.06 -42.33
N GLU A 2 17.91 16.37 -42.45
CA GLU A 2 17.59 17.22 -41.28
C GLU A 2 16.08 17.31 -40.96
N ILE A 3 15.21 17.18 -41.97
CA ILE A 3 13.76 17.29 -41.81
C ILE A 3 13.21 16.13 -40.95
N ILE A 4 13.75 14.92 -41.13
CA ILE A 4 13.31 13.72 -40.40
C ILE A 4 13.69 13.83 -38.92
N ALA A 5 14.88 14.34 -38.59
CA ALA A 5 15.32 14.55 -37.21
C ALA A 5 14.49 15.65 -36.49
N SER A 6 14.14 16.73 -37.19
CA SER A 6 13.30 17.82 -36.66
C SER A 6 11.86 17.35 -36.34
N VAL A 7 11.29 16.51 -37.20
CA VAL A 7 9.98 15.89 -36.98
C VAL A 7 10.02 14.92 -35.80
N VAL A 8 11.05 14.06 -35.72
CA VAL A 8 11.22 13.12 -34.60
C VAL A 8 11.41 13.83 -33.26
N GLY A 9 12.19 14.93 -33.22
CA GLY A 9 12.37 15.73 -32.00
C GLY A 9 11.09 16.38 -31.50
N LYS A 10 10.31 17.01 -32.40
CA LYS A 10 8.99 17.56 -32.05
C LYS A 10 8.02 16.49 -31.57
N VAL A 11 7.98 15.33 -32.22
CA VAL A 11 7.08 14.22 -31.82
C VAL A 11 7.50 13.65 -30.46
N ALA A 12 8.80 13.52 -30.17
CA ALA A 12 9.28 13.10 -28.86
C ALA A 12 8.85 14.07 -27.75
N ASP A 13 8.99 15.38 -27.95
CA ASP A 13 8.59 16.38 -26.94
C ASP A 13 7.08 16.38 -26.64
N TYR A 14 6.23 16.22 -27.67
CA TYR A 14 4.77 16.17 -27.48
C TYR A 14 4.23 14.84 -26.94
N THR A 15 4.98 13.74 -27.10
CA THR A 15 4.48 12.38 -26.80
C THR A 15 5.13 11.80 -25.54
N VAL A 16 6.40 12.09 -25.26
CA VAL A 16 7.16 11.53 -24.12
C VAL A 16 6.72 12.16 -22.80
N ALA A 17 6.47 13.47 -22.74
CA ALA A 17 6.09 14.12 -21.48
C ALA A 17 4.69 13.68 -20.97
N PRO A 18 3.63 13.60 -21.80
CA PRO A 18 2.33 13.08 -21.36
C PRO A 18 2.37 11.59 -21.01
N ILE A 19 3.02 10.75 -21.83
CA ILE A 19 3.11 9.30 -21.59
C ILE A 19 3.97 9.02 -20.35
N GLY A 20 5.09 9.72 -20.18
CA GLY A 20 5.95 9.60 -19.00
C GLY A 20 5.23 10.02 -17.72
N ARG A 21 4.33 11.00 -17.79
CA ARG A 21 3.49 11.40 -16.66
C ARG A 21 2.47 10.33 -16.30
N GLN A 22 1.78 9.75 -17.28
CA GLN A 22 0.83 8.66 -17.04
C GLN A 22 1.55 7.40 -16.50
N ALA A 23 2.70 7.06 -17.08
CA ALA A 23 3.53 5.95 -16.63
C ALA A 23 4.08 6.19 -15.21
N SER A 24 4.50 7.41 -14.87
CA SER A 24 4.98 7.71 -13.52
C SER A 24 3.85 7.64 -12.50
N TYR A 25 2.65 8.19 -12.79
CA TYR A 25 1.47 7.98 -11.95
C TYR A 25 1.19 6.49 -11.72
N MET A 26 1.31 5.68 -12.77
CA MET A 26 1.11 4.24 -12.67
C MET A 26 2.17 3.52 -11.82
N ILE A 27 3.44 3.92 -11.95
CA ILE A 27 4.56 3.40 -11.15
C ILE A 27 4.43 3.82 -9.69
N PHE A 28 4.11 5.09 -9.41
CA PHE A 28 3.85 5.59 -8.06
C PHE A 28 2.65 4.88 -7.43
N TYR A 29 1.57 4.67 -8.19
CA TYR A 29 0.41 3.92 -7.72
C TYR A 29 0.80 2.48 -7.37
N LYS A 30 1.46 1.73 -8.27
CA LYS A 30 1.94 0.37 -7.98
C LYS A 30 2.91 0.32 -6.78
N GLY A 31 3.83 1.28 -6.68
CA GLY A 31 4.76 1.42 -5.56
C GLY A 31 4.03 1.62 -4.23
N ASN A 32 3.00 2.47 -4.21
CA ASN A 32 2.18 2.73 -3.03
C ASN A 32 1.44 1.48 -2.54
N PHE A 33 0.92 0.62 -3.43
CA PHE A 33 0.30 -0.64 -3.02
C PHE A 33 1.29 -1.68 -2.52
N LYS A 34 2.50 -1.75 -3.09
CA LYS A 34 3.56 -2.62 -2.57
C LYS A 34 3.96 -2.17 -1.15
N MET A 35 4.18 -0.88 -0.97
CA MET A 35 4.49 -0.29 0.33
C MET A 35 3.36 -0.50 1.33
N LEU A 36 2.10 -0.36 0.91
CA LEU A 36 0.93 -0.68 1.73
C LEU A 36 0.92 -2.16 2.16
N ALA A 37 1.20 -3.09 1.23
CA ALA A 37 1.28 -4.52 1.54
C ALA A 37 2.36 -4.83 2.59
N ASP A 38 3.54 -4.23 2.43
CA ASP A 38 4.66 -4.40 3.33
C ASP A 38 4.31 -3.85 4.74
N HIS A 39 3.67 -2.67 4.83
CA HIS A 39 3.20 -2.11 6.11
C HIS A 39 2.08 -2.92 6.78
N VAL A 40 1.15 -3.50 6.00
CA VAL A 40 0.10 -4.39 6.55
C VAL A 40 0.74 -5.63 7.19
N LYS A 41 1.77 -6.20 6.55
CA LYS A 41 2.50 -7.34 7.09
C LYS A 41 3.21 -7.00 8.41
N ASP A 42 3.86 -5.84 8.48
CA ASP A 42 4.50 -5.37 9.71
C ASP A 42 3.49 -5.16 10.84
N LEU A 43 2.31 -4.62 10.51
CA LEU A 43 1.22 -4.40 11.46
C LEU A 43 0.62 -5.72 11.97
N GLN A 44 0.45 -6.72 11.09
CA GLN A 44 0.05 -8.08 11.47
C GLN A 44 1.06 -8.71 12.45
N ALA A 45 2.35 -8.60 12.15
CA ALA A 45 3.39 -9.11 13.05
C ALA A 45 3.39 -8.39 14.41
N ALA A 46 3.16 -7.07 14.43
CA ALA A 46 3.04 -6.32 15.68
C ALA A 46 1.82 -6.76 16.51
N ARG A 47 0.69 -7.00 15.83
CA ARG A 47 -0.53 -7.53 16.45
C ARG A 47 -0.31 -8.90 17.08
N GLU A 48 0.35 -9.82 16.39
CA GLU A 48 0.66 -11.16 16.90
C GLU A 48 1.55 -11.09 18.15
N ARG A 49 2.61 -10.26 18.12
CA ARG A 49 3.45 -10.05 19.31
C ARG A 49 2.66 -9.52 20.49
N MET A 50 1.77 -8.54 20.26
CA MET A 50 0.92 -7.99 21.32
C MET A 50 -0.04 -9.05 21.87
N LEU A 51 -0.58 -9.92 21.01
CA LEU A 51 -1.50 -10.98 21.41
C LEU A 51 -0.83 -11.93 22.39
N HIS A 52 0.40 -12.38 22.08
CA HIS A 52 1.18 -13.23 22.97
C HIS A 52 1.43 -12.56 24.34
N LEU A 53 1.74 -11.26 24.36
CA LEU A 53 1.94 -10.52 25.61
C LEU A 53 0.65 -10.43 26.44
N VAL A 54 -0.51 -10.25 25.79
CA VAL A 54 -1.81 -10.26 26.46
C VAL A 54 -2.16 -11.63 27.02
N GLU A 55 -1.89 -12.70 26.26
CA GLU A 55 -2.10 -14.08 26.71
C GLU A 55 -1.22 -14.41 27.91
N GLU A 56 0.05 -14.02 27.89
CA GLU A 56 0.98 -14.16 29.01
C GLU A 56 0.51 -13.37 30.24
N ALA A 57 0.12 -12.11 30.07
CA ALA A 57 -0.38 -11.28 31.16
C ALA A 57 -1.64 -11.90 31.79
N ARG A 58 -2.58 -12.37 30.97
CA ARG A 58 -3.80 -13.04 31.43
C ARG A 58 -3.48 -14.36 32.16
N GLY A 59 -2.54 -15.14 31.64
CA GLY A 59 -2.06 -16.38 32.29
C GLY A 59 -1.43 -16.12 33.67
N ASN A 60 -0.82 -14.95 33.85
CA ASN A 60 -0.28 -14.49 35.12
C ASN A 60 -1.32 -13.79 36.02
N GLY A 61 -2.62 -13.82 35.66
CA GLY A 61 -3.70 -13.21 36.43
C GLY A 61 -3.70 -11.68 36.40
N LYS A 62 -2.97 -11.05 35.47
CA LYS A 62 -2.97 -9.59 35.31
C LYS A 62 -4.19 -9.14 34.51
N GLU A 63 -4.74 -8.00 34.88
CA GLU A 63 -5.78 -7.33 34.11
C GLU A 63 -5.20 -6.72 32.83
N ILE A 64 -6.00 -6.68 31.77
CA ILE A 64 -5.63 -6.09 30.50
C ILE A 64 -6.33 -4.74 30.37
N GLU A 65 -5.54 -3.70 30.12
CA GLU A 65 -6.04 -2.35 29.95
C GLU A 65 -7.00 -2.26 28.75
N LYS A 66 -8.08 -1.50 28.90
CA LYS A 66 -9.09 -1.33 27.84
C LYS A 66 -8.50 -0.74 26.56
N ASP A 67 -7.50 0.12 26.68
CA ASP A 67 -6.82 0.71 25.52
C ASP A 67 -6.06 -0.32 24.69
N VAL A 68 -5.56 -1.40 25.31
CA VAL A 68 -4.93 -2.52 24.60
C VAL A 68 -5.97 -3.27 23.76
N LEU A 69 -7.16 -3.49 24.31
CA LEU A 69 -8.27 -4.11 23.57
C LEU A 69 -8.75 -3.22 22.42
N SER A 70 -8.91 -1.92 22.66
CA SER A 70 -9.26 -0.95 21.62
C SER A 70 -8.21 -0.87 20.51
N TRP A 71 -6.92 -1.02 20.86
CA TRP A 71 -5.86 -1.10 19.87
C TRP A 71 -6.02 -2.32 18.95
N PHE A 72 -6.36 -3.50 19.47
CA PHE A 72 -6.61 -4.68 18.64
C PHE A 72 -7.77 -4.48 17.66
N GLU A 73 -8.86 -3.86 18.10
CA GLU A 73 -10.02 -3.58 17.24
C GLU A 73 -9.63 -2.68 16.07
N LYS A 74 -8.95 -1.56 16.35
CA LYS A 74 -8.47 -0.61 15.32
C LYS A 74 -7.48 -1.27 14.36
N VAL A 75 -6.57 -2.09 14.88
CA VAL A 75 -5.60 -2.80 14.04
C VAL A 75 -6.28 -3.80 13.11
N ASN A 76 -7.31 -4.53 13.59
CA ASN A 76 -8.10 -5.42 12.74
C ASN A 76 -8.79 -4.64 11.61
N GLU A 77 -9.43 -3.51 11.93
CA GLU A 77 -10.11 -2.65 10.96
C GLU A 77 -9.16 -2.11 9.88
N VAL A 78 -7.98 -1.64 10.29
CA VAL A 78 -6.96 -1.13 9.36
C VAL A 78 -6.44 -2.25 8.45
N ILE A 79 -6.15 -3.43 9.00
CA ILE A 79 -5.70 -4.59 8.21
C ILE A 79 -6.78 -5.00 7.21
N GLU A 80 -8.04 -5.09 7.64
CA GLU A 80 -9.16 -5.44 6.76
C GLU A 80 -9.32 -4.42 5.62
N THR A 81 -9.37 -3.13 5.97
CA THR A 81 -9.51 -2.05 4.99
C THR A 81 -8.36 -2.04 3.99
N ALA A 82 -7.12 -2.22 4.46
CA ALA A 82 -5.96 -2.28 3.60
C ALA A 82 -5.95 -3.53 2.69
N ASN A 83 -6.45 -4.67 3.17
CA ASN A 83 -6.61 -5.87 2.35
C ASN A 83 -7.71 -5.69 1.29
N GLN A 84 -8.84 -5.07 1.64
CA GLN A 84 -9.89 -4.72 0.67
C GLN A 84 -9.36 -3.79 -0.43
N LEU A 85 -8.62 -2.76 -0.03
CA LEU A 85 -8.00 -1.81 -0.96
C LEU A 85 -6.98 -2.50 -1.90
N GLN A 86 -6.18 -3.44 -1.38
CA GLN A 86 -5.24 -4.21 -2.19
C GLN A 86 -5.94 -5.16 -3.17
N ASN A 87 -7.09 -5.71 -2.82
CA ASN A 87 -7.85 -6.66 -3.63
C ASN A 87 -8.90 -6.00 -4.54
N ASP A 88 -9.00 -4.66 -4.54
CA ASP A 88 -9.98 -3.93 -5.35
C ASP A 88 -9.77 -4.23 -6.85
N PRO A 89 -10.76 -4.77 -7.59
CA PRO A 89 -10.61 -5.09 -9.01
C PRO A 89 -10.34 -3.85 -9.88
N ARG A 90 -10.70 -2.65 -9.42
CA ARG A 90 -10.36 -1.38 -10.10
C ARG A 90 -8.86 -1.13 -10.11
N ARG A 91 -8.10 -1.72 -9.17
CA ARG A 91 -6.63 -1.75 -9.19
C ARG A 91 -6.08 -2.41 -10.46
N ALA A 92 -6.74 -3.45 -10.96
CA ALA A 92 -6.33 -4.12 -12.19
C ALA A 92 -6.58 -3.24 -13.43
N ASN A 93 -7.66 -2.45 -13.42
CA ASN A 93 -8.02 -1.53 -14.51
C ASN A 93 -7.12 -0.30 -14.62
N VAL A 94 -6.39 0.08 -13.57
CA VAL A 94 -5.39 1.14 -13.68
C VAL A 94 -4.17 0.64 -14.48
N MET A 95 -3.93 -0.67 -14.55
CA MET A 95 -2.75 -1.26 -15.21
C MET A 95 -2.80 -1.31 -16.75
N CYS A 96 -3.78 -0.68 -17.38
CA CYS A 96 -3.94 -0.64 -18.85
C CYS A 96 -3.38 0.66 -19.45
#